data_AF-A0A7S0QGQ0-F1
#
_entry.id   AF-A0A7S0QGQ0-F1
#
_cell.length_a   1.000
_cell.length_b   1.000
_cell.length_c   1.000
_cell.angle_alpha   90.00
_cell.angle_beta   90.00
_cell.angle_gamma   90.00
#
_symmetry.space_group_name_H-M   'P 1'
#
loop_
_entity.id
_entity.type
_entity.pdbx_description
1 polymer ?
#
loop_
_entity_poly.entity_id
_entity_poly.type
_entity_poly.pdbx_seq_one_letter_code
_entity_poly.pdbx_strand_id
1 'polypeptide(L)'
;DRQVKGEDRKPVLGQDKQAAVVTVKLRLLGPEEEETEVEADPEAKGARRLEVTIVRGRHLPKMDSIGTIDAYCDLSFAGSEYRTGTKKNTYSPDWDEKFVFDVAE
;
A
#
# COMPACT_ATOMS: atom_id res chain seq x y z
N ASP A 1 -0.73 -14.10 -26.00
CA ASP A 1 -1.31 -14.14 -24.65
C ASP A 1 -0.37 -14.90 -23.73
N ARG A 2 0.41 -14.20 -22.88
CA ARG A 2 1.37 -14.83 -21.98
C ARG A 2 0.82 -14.72 -20.57
N GLN A 3 -0.08 -15.63 -20.22
CA GLN A 3 -0.54 -15.79 -18.86
C GLN A 3 0.68 -16.19 -18.00
N VAL A 4 1.19 -15.24 -17.23
CA VAL A 4 2.27 -15.49 -16.28
C VAL A 4 1.65 -16.37 -15.19
N LYS A 5 1.91 -17.68 -15.30
CA LYS A 5 1.48 -18.68 -14.32
C LYS A 5 2.20 -18.32 -13.03
N GLY A 6 1.51 -17.67 -12.11
CA GLY A 6 2.06 -17.32 -10.80
C GLY A 6 2.58 -18.59 -10.16
N GLU A 7 3.90 -18.70 -10.03
CA GLU A 7 4.54 -19.80 -9.31
C GLU A 7 3.86 -19.94 -7.94
N ASP A 8 3.60 -21.17 -7.51
CA ASP A 8 3.06 -21.53 -6.21
C ASP A 8 4.00 -21.07 -5.08
N ARG A 9 4.08 -19.75 -4.85
CA ARG A 9 4.94 -19.16 -3.84
C ARG A 9 4.37 -19.53 -2.49
N LYS A 10 5.10 -20.39 -1.77
CA LYS A 10 4.79 -20.71 -0.38
C LYS A 10 4.73 -19.39 0.41
N PRO A 11 3.71 -19.20 1.26
CA PRO A 11 3.60 -17.97 2.04
C PRO A 11 4.81 -17.83 2.96
N VAL A 12 5.22 -16.57 3.18
CA VAL A 12 6.19 -16.27 4.24
C VAL A 12 5.53 -16.61 5.57
N LEU A 13 6.21 -17.41 6.39
CA LEU A 13 5.71 -17.77 7.71
C LEU A 13 6.20 -16.77 8.75
N GLY A 14 5.29 -16.35 9.61
CA GLY A 14 5.54 -15.49 10.75
C GLY A 14 6.27 -16.17 11.89
N GLN A 15 6.53 -15.39 12.93
CA GLN A 15 7.10 -15.81 14.21
C GLN A 15 6.35 -16.97 14.88
N ASP A 16 5.08 -17.16 14.54
CA ASP A 16 4.16 -18.14 15.09
C ASP A 16 3.76 -19.25 14.09
N LYS A 17 4.52 -19.39 12.99
CA LYS A 17 4.30 -20.39 11.92
C LYS A 17 2.98 -20.21 11.14
N GLN A 18 2.26 -19.11 11.35
CA GLN A 18 1.13 -18.70 10.53
C GLN A 18 1.61 -17.89 9.32
N ALA A 19 0.82 -17.82 8.26
CA ALA A 19 1.19 -17.02 7.09
C ALA A 19 1.22 -15.52 7.47
N ALA A 20 2.31 -14.84 7.12
CA ALA A 20 2.44 -13.40 7.25
C ALA A 20 1.52 -12.72 6.23
N VAL A 21 0.67 -11.80 6.70
CA VAL A 21 -0.31 -11.10 5.86
C VAL A 21 -0.24 -9.61 6.12
N VAL A 22 -0.14 -8.83 5.04
CA VAL A 22 -0.34 -7.37 5.07
C VAL A 22 -1.65 -7.08 4.36
N THR A 23 -2.56 -6.38 5.04
CA THR A 23 -3.84 -5.96 4.47
C THR A 23 -3.71 -4.55 3.92
N VAL A 24 -3.94 -4.40 2.61
CA VAL A 24 -3.93 -3.12 1.90
C VAL A 24 -5.30 -2.90 1.26
N LYS A 25 -5.83 -1.68 1.33
CA LYS A 25 -7.04 -1.27 0.60
C LYS A 25 -6.67 -0.28 -0.48
N LEU A 26 -7.19 -0.48 -1.68
CA LEU A 26 -7.02 0.41 -2.82
C LEU A 26 -8.37 1.01 -3.19
N ARG A 27 -8.40 2.32 -3.39
CA ARG A 27 -9.57 3.03 -3.92
C ARG A 27 -9.12 3.99 -5.01
N LEU A 28 -9.65 3.81 -6.22
CA LEU A 28 -9.54 4.81 -7.26
C LEU A 28 -10.48 5.96 -6.91
N LEU A 29 -9.91 7.15 -6.77
CA LEU A 29 -10.67 8.37 -6.64
C LEU A 29 -10.98 8.86 -8.05
N GLY A 30 -12.24 9.20 -8.30
CA GLY A 30 -12.63 9.86 -9.54
C GLY A 30 -11.87 11.17 -9.73
N PRO A 31 -11.86 11.73 -10.95
CA PRO A 31 -11.53 13.15 -11.09
C PRO A 31 -12.45 13.87 -10.10
N GLU A 32 -11.89 14.70 -9.22
CA GLU A 32 -12.77 15.55 -8.43
C GLU A 32 -13.60 16.32 -9.44
N GLU A 33 -14.93 16.16 -9.38
CA GLU A 33 -15.83 17.09 -10.04
C GLU A 33 -15.63 18.41 -9.30
N GLU A 34 -14.53 19.09 -9.60
CA GLU A 34 -14.29 20.44 -9.14
C GLU A 34 -15.31 21.28 -9.91
N GLU A 35 -16.41 21.60 -9.23
CA GLU A 35 -17.32 22.68 -9.61
C GLU A 35 -16.54 24.01 -9.53
N THR A 36 -15.57 24.21 -10.41
CA THR A 36 -15.02 25.53 -10.72
C THR A 36 -15.26 25.77 -12.20
N GLU A 37 -16.21 26.66 -12.45
CA GLU A 37 -16.54 27.22 -13.75
C GLU A 37 -15.32 28.03 -14.24
N VAL A 38 -14.31 27.37 -14.80
CA VAL A 38 -13.22 27.99 -15.55
C VAL A 38 -13.05 27.25 -16.87
N GLU A 39 -13.04 28.05 -17.93
CA GLU A 39 -13.06 27.67 -19.34
C GLU A 39 -12.23 26.41 -19.62
N ALA A 40 -12.92 25.37 -20.10
CA ALA A 40 -12.37 24.04 -20.35
C ALA A 40 -11.18 24.12 -21.32
N ASP A 41 -9.98 23.86 -20.82
CA ASP A 41 -8.85 23.46 -21.64
C ASP A 41 -9.13 22.04 -22.18
N PRO A 42 -9.22 21.85 -23.52
CA PRO A 42 -9.61 20.57 -24.10
C PRO A 42 -8.55 19.46 -23.94
N GLU A 43 -7.38 19.74 -23.35
CA GLU A 43 -6.28 18.80 -23.17
C GLU A 43 -6.10 18.29 -21.73
N ALA A 44 -6.92 18.73 -20.77
CA ALA A 44 -6.90 18.21 -19.40
C ALA A 44 -7.45 16.76 -19.31
N LYS A 45 -6.66 15.78 -19.75
CA LYS A 45 -6.89 14.36 -19.47
C LYS A 45 -7.02 14.18 -17.96
N GLY A 46 -8.22 13.84 -17.50
CA GLY A 46 -8.59 13.84 -16.09
C GLY A 46 -7.56 13.11 -15.21
N ALA A 47 -6.94 13.85 -14.29
CA ALA A 47 -6.04 13.30 -13.30
C ALA A 47 -6.78 12.28 -12.44
N ARG A 48 -6.34 11.01 -12.49
CA ARG A 48 -6.87 9.95 -11.63
C ARG A 48 -5.99 9.87 -10.39
N ARG A 49 -6.59 9.73 -9.22
CA ARG A 49 -5.84 9.56 -7.97
C ARG A 49 -6.09 8.18 -7.38
N LEU A 50 -5.04 7.56 -6.85
CA LEU A 50 -5.12 6.27 -6.17
C LEU A 50 -4.95 6.48 -4.67
N GLU A 51 -6.01 6.27 -3.89
CA GLU A 51 -5.93 6.15 -2.44
C GLU A 51 -5.48 4.73 -2.07
N VAL A 52 -4.34 4.62 -1.41
CA VAL A 52 -3.79 3.39 -0.83
C VAL A 52 -3.86 3.49 0.68
N THR A 53 -4.57 2.57 1.33
CA THR A 53 -4.58 2.46 2.79
C THR A 53 -3.80 1.23 3.22
N ILE A 54 -2.70 1.43 3.95
CA ILE A 54 -2.02 0.35 4.65
C ILE A 54 -2.76 0.12 5.97
N VAL A 55 -3.54 -0.95 6.02
CA VAL A 55 -4.42 -1.22 7.18
C VAL A 55 -3.59 -1.81 8.30
N ARG A 56 -3.06 -3.03 8.10
CA ARG A 56 -2.42 -3.80 9.17
C ARG A 56 -1.53 -4.92 8.65
N GLY A 57 -0.56 -5.30 9.46
CA GLY A 57 0.24 -6.52 9.32
C GLY A 57 -0.20 -7.56 10.36
N ARG A 58 -0.11 -8.84 10.02
CA ARG A 58 -0.35 -9.96 10.93
C ARG A 58 0.69 -11.04 10.69
N HIS A 59 1.13 -11.69 11.77
CA HIS A 59 2.11 -12.78 11.75
C HIS A 59 3.40 -12.38 11.01
N LEU A 60 3.92 -11.18 11.22
CA LEU A 60 5.13 -10.74 10.54
C LEU A 60 6.36 -11.57 10.98
N PRO A 61 7.29 -11.89 10.08
CA PRO A 61 8.44 -12.72 10.43
C PRO A 61 9.34 -12.05 11.47
N LYS A 62 10.04 -12.87 12.25
CA LYS A 62 11.19 -12.41 13.03
C LYS A 62 12.31 -12.01 12.09
N MET A 63 12.83 -10.80 12.27
CA MET A 63 14.01 -10.34 11.55
C MET A 63 15.30 -10.84 12.23
N ASP A 64 15.28 -10.92 13.57
CA ASP A 64 16.41 -11.37 14.38
C ASP A 64 16.05 -12.50 15.35
N SER A 65 17.07 -13.20 15.83
CA SER A 65 16.93 -14.40 16.68
C SER A 65 16.33 -14.13 18.06
N ILE A 66 16.33 -12.87 18.52
CA ILE A 66 15.83 -12.44 19.84
C ILE A 66 15.05 -11.14 19.68
N GLY A 67 13.88 -11.05 20.32
CA GLY A 67 13.11 -9.81 20.44
C GLY A 67 12.03 -9.62 19.37
N THR A 68 11.20 -8.61 19.59
CA THR A 68 10.13 -8.11 18.72
C THR A 68 10.68 -7.27 17.56
N ILE A 69 9.87 -6.97 16.55
CA ILE A 69 10.27 -6.13 15.41
C ILE A 69 9.66 -4.73 15.47
N ASP A 70 10.31 -3.78 14.80
CA ASP A 70 9.79 -2.46 14.53
C ASP A 70 9.29 -2.39 13.08
N ALA A 71 7.97 -2.48 12.89
CA ALA A 71 7.36 -2.69 11.59
C ALA A 71 6.92 -1.37 10.91
N TYR A 72 7.22 -1.25 9.62
CA TYR A 72 6.71 -0.20 8.73
C TYR A 72 6.55 -0.75 7.30
N CYS A 73 5.86 -0.01 6.44
CA CYS A 73 5.75 -0.31 5.01
C CYS A 73 6.23 0.89 4.19
N ASP A 74 7.07 0.61 3.20
CA ASP A 74 7.38 1.53 2.11
C ASP A 74 6.39 1.32 0.97
N LEU A 75 5.93 2.42 0.40
CA LEU A 75 5.08 2.46 -0.77
C LEU A 75 5.78 3.27 -1.86
N SER A 76 5.90 2.71 -3.05
CA SER A 76 6.45 3.40 -4.21
C SER A 76 5.52 3.21 -5.40
N PHE A 77 5.03 4.29 -5.99
CA PHE A 77 4.17 4.26 -7.16
C PHE A 77 4.27 5.57 -7.95
N ALA A 78 4.33 5.48 -9.28
CA ALA A 78 4.44 6.63 -10.19
C ALA A 78 5.57 7.65 -9.85
N GLY A 79 6.67 7.18 -9.26
CA GLY A 79 7.79 8.04 -8.85
C GLY A 79 7.58 8.77 -7.51
N SER A 80 6.42 8.61 -6.86
CA SER A 80 6.21 9.04 -5.48
C SER A 80 6.54 7.91 -4.51
N GLU A 81 7.11 8.27 -3.37
CA GLU A 81 7.49 7.35 -2.31
C GLU A 81 6.89 7.82 -0.98
N TYR A 82 6.26 6.89 -0.25
CA TYR A 82 5.71 7.12 1.07
C TYR A 82 6.12 6.00 2.02
N ARG A 83 6.06 6.29 3.32
CA ARG A 83 6.34 5.33 4.38
C ARG A 83 5.30 5.47 5.49
N THR A 84 4.81 4.36 6.00
CA THR A 84 3.97 4.34 7.22
C THR A 84 4.79 4.71 8.46
N GLY A 85 4.13 5.17 9.50
CA GLY A 85 4.74 5.21 10.83
C GLY A 85 5.30 3.86 11.25
N THR A 86 6.40 3.88 12.01
CA THR A 86 6.98 2.65 12.58
C THR A 86 6.19 2.23 13.82
N LYS A 87 5.63 1.02 13.80
CA LYS A 87 4.99 0.40 14.96
C LYS A 87 6.02 -0.48 15.66
N LYS A 88 6.43 -0.05 16.85
CA LYS A 88 7.51 -0.69 17.58
C LYS A 88 7.07 -1.97 18.27
N ASN A 89 8.01 -2.89 18.39
CA ASN A 89 7.89 -4.11 19.18
C ASN A 89 6.62 -4.96 18.90
N THR A 90 6.23 -5.11 17.63
CA THR A 90 5.01 -5.88 17.27
C THR A 90 5.13 -6.63 15.96
N TYR A 91 4.64 -7.87 15.93
CA TYR A 91 4.47 -8.67 14.71
C TYR A 91 3.07 -8.54 14.09
N SER A 92 2.21 -7.76 14.72
CA SER A 92 0.83 -7.51 14.27
C SER A 92 0.51 -6.02 14.36
N PRO A 93 1.23 -5.17 13.62
CA PRO A 93 1.00 -3.73 13.61
C PRO A 93 -0.35 -3.38 12.97
N ASP A 94 -1.04 -2.38 13.53
CA ASP A 94 -2.15 -1.68 12.89
C ASP A 94 -1.68 -0.25 12.60
N TRP A 95 -1.64 0.08 11.30
CA TRP A 95 -1.22 1.39 10.80
C TRP A 95 -2.43 2.26 10.52
N ASP A 96 -3.38 1.75 9.73
CA ASP A 96 -4.55 2.49 9.22
C ASP A 96 -4.18 3.84 8.59
N GLU A 97 -3.05 3.85 7.87
CA GLU A 97 -2.48 5.04 7.23
C GLU A 97 -2.85 5.09 5.74
N LYS A 98 -3.19 6.29 5.27
CA LYS A 98 -3.65 6.55 3.91
C LYS A 98 -2.64 7.38 3.14
N PHE A 99 -2.42 7.00 1.89
CA PHE A 99 -1.55 7.68 0.94
C PHE A 99 -2.31 7.88 -0.37
N VAL A 100 -2.12 9.03 -1.01
CA VAL A 100 -2.75 9.33 -2.30
C VAL A 100 -1.64 9.51 -3.32
N PHE A 101 -1.75 8.79 -4.43
CA PHE A 101 -0.85 8.93 -5.57
C PHE A 101 -1.59 9.59 -6.72
N ASP A 102 -0.99 10.61 -7.30
CA ASP A 102 -1.44 11.16 -8.58
C ASP A 102 -1.01 10.21 -9.71
N VAL A 103 -1.99 9.64 -10.39
CA VAL A 103 -1.79 8.77 -11.54
C VAL A 103 -1.89 9.67 -12.78
N ALA A 104 -0.78 10.34 -13.10
CA ALA A 104 -0.64 11.00 -14.39
C ALA A 104 -0.61 9.92 -15.50
N GLU A 105 -1.34 10.18 -16.59
CA GLU A 105 -1.46 9.28 -17.76
C GLU A 105 -0.24 9.39 -18.69
#